data_AF-A0A1E4IR49-F1
#
_entry.id   AF-A0A1E4IR49-F1
#
_cell.length_a   1.000
_cell.length_b   1.000
_cell.length_c   1.000
_cell.angle_alpha   90.00
_cell.angle_beta   90.00
_cell.angle_gamma   90.00
#
_symmetry.space_group_name_H-M   'P 1'
#
loop_
_entity.id
_entity.type
_entity.pdbx_description
1 polymer ?
#
loop_
_entity_poly.entity_id
_entity_poly.type
_entity_poly.pdbx_seq_one_letter_code
_entity_poly.pdbx_strand_id
1 'polypeptide(L)'
;MFSRSPAVLPSLVCHALAIFWLGVMAGFFWTYSANVNFATLEMDGATYARVQSALNRNVRHAMFFGFFFGPPLLCALTLATAWSARGAGWWRCLLLAGALYGLGIVVFTAQVNLPLNAYTESWRPLALPPDWAQTRLRWNAANLWRTVASALAFGLALAALCARAAAATTAQSSANSAAAASLSATVRRESGCGPAAFSARW
;
A
#
# COMPACT_ATOMS: atom_id res chain seq x y z
N MET A 1 16.95 28.51 -4.17
CA MET A 1 16.14 27.68 -5.09
C MET A 1 16.34 26.22 -4.68
N PHE A 2 15.44 25.65 -3.87
CA PHE A 2 15.57 24.27 -3.39
C PHE A 2 15.26 23.31 -4.56
N SER A 3 16.30 22.82 -5.22
CA SER A 3 16.17 21.75 -6.21
C SER A 3 15.66 20.50 -5.49
N ARG A 4 14.37 20.17 -5.65
CA ARG A 4 13.85 18.87 -5.25
C ARG A 4 14.64 17.83 -6.03
N SER A 5 15.28 16.88 -5.34
CA SER A 5 16.02 15.82 -6.02
C SER A 5 15.12 15.16 -7.07
N PRO A 6 15.60 14.91 -8.30
CA PRO A 6 14.78 14.44 -9.41
C PRO A 6 14.02 13.13 -9.13
N ALA A 7 14.43 12.37 -8.10
CA ALA A 7 13.81 11.11 -7.68
C ALA A 7 12.58 11.27 -6.73
N VAL A 8 12.30 12.45 -6.18
CA VAL A 8 11.23 12.62 -5.17
C VAL A 8 9.84 12.53 -5.78
N LEU A 9 9.62 13.18 -6.93
CA LEU A 9 8.31 13.18 -7.61
C LEU A 9 7.93 11.78 -8.12
N PRO A 10 8.81 11.03 -8.81
CA PRO A 10 8.51 9.65 -9.21
C PRO A 10 8.15 8.74 -8.02
N SER A 11 8.92 8.81 -6.92
CA SER A 11 8.65 7.98 -5.73
C SER A 11 7.29 8.27 -5.10
N LEU A 12 6.89 9.54 -5.02
CA LEU A 12 5.59 9.92 -4.48
C LEU A 12 4.44 9.45 -5.39
N VAL A 13 4.59 9.57 -6.71
CA VAL A 13 3.60 9.07 -7.68
C VAL A 13 3.44 7.56 -7.54
N CYS A 14 4.53 6.79 -7.54
CA CYS A 14 4.46 5.34 -7.33
C CYS A 14 3.81 4.98 -5.99
N HIS A 15 4.08 5.75 -4.93
CA HIS A 15 3.50 5.48 -3.61
C HIS A 15 1.99 5.74 -3.58
N ALA A 16 1.55 6.85 -4.17
CA ALA A 16 0.12 7.16 -4.29
C ALA A 16 -0.62 6.10 -5.10
N LEU A 17 -0.02 5.64 -6.21
CA LEU A 17 -0.55 4.53 -7.01
C LEU A 17 -0.59 3.23 -6.20
N ALA A 18 0.44 2.92 -5.40
CA ALA A 18 0.45 1.74 -4.54
C ALA A 18 -0.72 1.76 -3.55
N ILE A 19 -0.97 2.91 -2.90
CA ILE A 19 -2.09 3.08 -1.96
C ILE A 19 -3.44 2.91 -2.67
N PHE A 20 -3.62 3.50 -3.85
CA PHE A 20 -4.85 3.33 -4.63
C PHE A 20 -5.09 1.85 -4.98
N TRP A 21 -4.08 1.16 -5.50
CA TRP A 21 -4.16 -0.27 -5.82
C TRP A 21 -4.46 -1.14 -4.59
N LEU A 22 -3.77 -0.89 -3.47
CA LEU A 22 -4.00 -1.57 -2.19
C LEU A 22 -5.43 -1.33 -1.69
N GLY A 23 -5.92 -0.09 -1.77
CA GLY A 23 -7.28 0.27 -1.35
C GLY A 23 -8.35 -0.41 -2.18
N VAL A 24 -8.21 -0.44 -3.51
CA VAL A 24 -9.12 -1.17 -4.40
C VAL A 24 -9.15 -2.66 -4.06
N MET A 25 -7.99 -3.28 -3.85
CA MET A 25 -7.91 -4.70 -3.49
C MET A 25 -8.44 -5.00 -2.10
N ALA A 26 -8.18 -4.13 -1.11
CA ALA A 26 -8.77 -4.24 0.21
C ALA A 26 -10.30 -4.18 0.15
N GLY A 27 -10.87 -3.24 -0.62
CA GLY A 27 -12.31 -3.15 -0.87
C GLY A 27 -12.88 -4.39 -1.57
N PHE A 28 -12.14 -4.95 -2.54
CA PHE A 28 -12.53 -6.19 -3.24
C PHE A 28 -12.65 -7.37 -2.25
N PHE A 29 -11.60 -7.64 -1.47
CA PHE A 29 -11.64 -8.74 -0.50
C PHE A 29 -12.66 -8.49 0.61
N TRP A 30 -12.81 -7.24 1.06
CA TRP A 30 -13.81 -6.84 2.03
C TRP A 30 -15.22 -7.13 1.52
N THR A 31 -15.54 -6.75 0.28
CA THR A 31 -16.86 -7.00 -0.33
C THR A 31 -17.20 -8.50 -0.32
N TYR A 32 -16.22 -9.36 -0.59
CA TYR A 32 -16.43 -10.80 -0.49
C TYR A 32 -16.73 -11.24 0.95
N SER A 33 -15.90 -10.85 1.92
CA SER A 33 -16.08 -11.29 3.31
C SER A 33 -17.30 -10.68 3.99
N ALA A 34 -17.65 -9.45 3.66
CA ALA A 34 -18.71 -8.67 4.31
C ALA A 34 -20.08 -8.78 3.61
N ASN A 35 -20.15 -9.32 2.39
CA ASN A 35 -21.40 -9.45 1.65
C ASN A 35 -21.51 -10.75 0.85
N VAL A 36 -20.63 -10.97 -0.14
CA VAL A 36 -20.76 -12.12 -1.07
C VAL A 36 -20.76 -13.45 -0.32
N ASN A 37 -19.88 -13.62 0.66
CA ASN A 37 -19.76 -14.85 1.42
C ASN A 37 -20.97 -15.12 2.31
N PHE A 38 -21.69 -14.09 2.76
CA PHE A 38 -22.96 -14.29 3.47
C PHE A 38 -24.05 -14.75 2.50
N ALA A 39 -24.16 -14.11 1.34
CA ALA A 39 -25.11 -14.53 0.31
C ALA A 39 -24.87 -15.98 -0.17
N THR A 40 -23.60 -16.41 -0.31
CA THR A 40 -23.29 -17.78 -0.72
C THR A 40 -23.50 -18.83 0.39
N LEU A 41 -23.64 -18.42 1.65
CA LEU A 41 -24.02 -19.33 2.74
C LEU A 41 -25.49 -19.74 2.67
N GLU A 42 -26.35 -18.87 2.14
CA GLU A 42 -27.79 -19.10 1.95
C GLU A 42 -28.11 -20.04 0.78
N MET A 43 -27.14 -20.22 -0.13
CA MET A 43 -27.31 -21.07 -1.31
C MET A 43 -27.26 -22.56 -0.97
N ASP A 44 -28.11 -23.35 -1.63
CA ASP A 44 -27.92 -24.80 -1.70
C ASP A 44 -26.60 -25.15 -2.41
N GLY A 45 -26.14 -26.40 -2.24
CA GLY A 45 -24.83 -26.79 -2.77
C GLY A 45 -24.73 -26.71 -4.30
N ALA A 46 -25.83 -26.99 -5.02
CA ALA A 46 -25.84 -26.97 -6.48
C ALA A 46 -25.73 -25.53 -7.02
N THR A 47 -26.43 -24.60 -6.38
CA THR A 47 -26.40 -23.16 -6.69
C THR A 47 -25.05 -22.57 -6.31
N TYR A 48 -24.54 -22.89 -5.12
CA TYR A 48 -23.19 -22.51 -4.70
C TYR A 48 -22.13 -22.97 -5.71
N ALA A 49 -22.16 -24.23 -6.14
CA ALA A 49 -21.20 -24.77 -7.11
C ALA A 49 -21.20 -23.97 -8.42
N ARG A 50 -22.39 -23.63 -8.95
CA ARG A 50 -22.52 -22.83 -10.17
C ARG A 50 -22.02 -21.40 -10.00
N VAL A 51 -22.49 -20.71 -8.95
CA VAL A 51 -22.17 -19.30 -8.68
C VAL A 51 -20.70 -19.13 -8.34
N GLN A 52 -20.17 -19.91 -7.39
CA GLN A 52 -18.78 -19.83 -6.97
C GLN A 52 -17.82 -20.13 -8.14
N SER A 53 -18.14 -21.13 -8.96
CA SER A 53 -17.34 -21.43 -10.16
C SER A 53 -17.38 -20.29 -11.18
N ALA A 54 -18.52 -19.61 -11.33
CA ALA A 54 -18.60 -18.42 -12.18
C ALA A 54 -17.74 -17.27 -11.62
N LEU A 55 -17.78 -17.01 -10.31
CA LEU A 55 -16.93 -16.01 -9.66
C LEU A 55 -15.43 -16.33 -9.84
N ASN A 56 -15.04 -17.58 -9.63
CA ASN A 56 -13.65 -18.04 -9.75
C ASN A 56 -13.08 -17.93 -11.18
N ARG A 57 -13.92 -18.06 -12.21
CA ARG A 57 -13.52 -17.85 -13.61
C ARG A 57 -13.43 -16.37 -13.97
N ASN A 58 -14.35 -15.55 -13.47
CA ASN A 58 -14.45 -14.13 -13.83
C ASN A 58 -13.42 -13.22 -13.13
N VAL A 59 -12.44 -13.77 -12.41
CA VAL A 59 -11.24 -13.04 -11.96
C VAL A 59 -10.03 -13.27 -12.88
N ARG A 60 -10.14 -14.13 -13.89
CA ARG A 60 -9.02 -14.54 -14.77
C ARG A 60 -8.93 -13.67 -16.02
N HIS A 61 -8.83 -12.36 -15.83
CA HIS A 61 -8.73 -11.39 -16.91
C HIS A 61 -7.69 -10.30 -16.60
N ALA A 62 -7.24 -9.60 -17.65
CA ALA A 62 -6.12 -8.66 -17.58
C ALA A 62 -6.33 -7.54 -16.54
N MET A 63 -7.55 -6.97 -16.47
CA MET A 63 -7.85 -5.92 -15.49
C MET A 63 -7.68 -6.43 -14.05
N PHE A 64 -8.22 -7.60 -13.70
CA PHE A 64 -8.07 -8.14 -12.35
C PHE A 64 -6.61 -8.44 -12.05
N PHE A 65 -5.85 -9.03 -12.98
CA PHE A 65 -4.42 -9.27 -12.81
C PHE A 65 -3.62 -7.98 -12.60
N GLY A 66 -3.93 -6.92 -13.36
CA GLY A 66 -3.32 -5.61 -13.18
C GLY A 66 -3.53 -5.06 -11.77
N PHE A 67 -4.75 -5.18 -11.23
CA PHE A 67 -5.03 -4.76 -9.86
C PHE A 67 -4.48 -5.71 -8.79
N PHE A 68 -4.46 -7.02 -9.05
CA PHE A 68 -4.06 -8.02 -8.08
C PHE A 68 -2.53 -8.06 -7.90
N PHE A 69 -1.75 -7.92 -8.96
CA PHE A 69 -0.28 -7.95 -8.93
C PHE A 69 0.37 -6.55 -8.88
N GLY A 70 -0.39 -5.48 -9.13
CA GLY A 70 0.10 -4.12 -9.05
C GLY A 70 0.66 -3.68 -7.67
N PRO A 71 0.07 -4.04 -6.52
CA PRO A 71 0.54 -3.55 -5.22
C PRO A 71 2.00 -3.88 -4.89
N PRO A 72 2.48 -5.14 -4.98
CA PRO A 72 3.88 -5.43 -4.68
C PRO A 72 4.84 -4.75 -5.68
N LEU A 73 4.45 -4.66 -6.95
CA LEU A 73 5.24 -3.97 -7.97
C LEU A 73 5.38 -2.47 -7.66
N LEU A 74 4.28 -1.78 -7.36
CA LEU A 74 4.28 -0.35 -7.05
C LEU A 74 5.01 -0.05 -5.75
N CYS A 75 4.86 -0.89 -4.71
CA CYS A 75 5.65 -0.78 -3.49
C CYS A 75 7.15 -0.91 -3.81
N ALA A 76 7.56 -1.91 -4.59
CA ALA A 76 8.96 -2.11 -4.97
C ALA A 76 9.51 -0.91 -5.76
N LEU A 77 8.76 -0.37 -6.72
CA LEU A 77 9.14 0.82 -7.49
C LEU A 77 9.30 2.05 -6.60
N THR A 78 8.40 2.27 -5.64
CA THR A 78 8.54 3.36 -4.65
C THR A 78 9.80 3.22 -3.82
N LEU A 79 10.10 2.00 -3.35
CA LEU A 79 11.25 1.72 -2.49
C LEU A 79 12.57 1.86 -3.27
N ALA A 80 12.61 1.40 -4.52
CA ALA A 80 13.77 1.52 -5.40
C ALA A 80 14.07 2.97 -5.77
N THR A 81 13.04 3.74 -6.16
CA THR A 81 13.20 5.17 -6.51
C THR A 81 13.56 6.04 -5.31
N ALA A 82 13.27 5.60 -4.09
CA ALA A 82 13.64 6.28 -2.85
C ALA A 82 14.69 5.51 -2.03
N TRP A 83 15.59 4.81 -2.70
CA TRP A 83 16.61 4.00 -2.03
C TRP A 83 17.49 4.78 -1.04
N SER A 84 17.78 6.05 -1.34
CA SER A 84 18.54 6.94 -0.44
C SER A 84 17.85 7.14 0.92
N ALA A 85 16.54 6.92 1.01
CA ALA A 85 15.74 7.03 2.22
C ALA A 85 15.52 5.69 2.96
N ARG A 86 16.26 4.62 2.61
CA ARG A 86 16.12 3.28 3.23
C ARG A 86 16.26 3.23 4.77
N GLY A 87 16.94 4.23 5.36
CA GLY A 87 17.04 4.37 6.81
C GLY A 87 15.76 4.89 7.49
N ALA A 88 14.86 5.51 6.72
CA ALA A 88 13.65 6.14 7.23
C ALA A 88 12.58 5.10 7.63
N GLY A 89 11.84 5.37 8.71
CA GLY A 89 10.80 4.48 9.20
C GLY A 89 9.69 4.21 8.18
N TRP A 90 9.30 5.21 7.40
CA TRP A 90 8.29 5.06 6.35
C TRP A 90 8.70 4.05 5.27
N TRP A 91 10.00 3.96 4.96
CA TRP A 91 10.52 3.06 3.94
C TRP A 91 10.34 1.61 4.38
N ARG A 92 10.70 1.31 5.63
CA ARG A 92 10.48 -0.01 6.24
C ARG A 92 9.00 -0.35 6.37
N CYS A 93 8.16 0.63 6.71
CA CYS A 93 6.71 0.45 6.78
C CYS A 93 6.11 0.04 5.43
N LEU A 94 6.51 0.72 4.35
CA LEU A 94 6.05 0.38 2.99
C LEU A 94 6.61 -0.96 2.50
N LEU A 95 7.85 -1.31 2.87
CA LEU A 95 8.39 -2.66 2.62
C LEU A 95 7.53 -3.73 3.27
N LEU A 96 7.13 -3.53 4.53
CA LEU A 96 6.24 -4.46 5.24
C LEU A 96 4.87 -4.55 4.56
N ALA A 97 4.30 -3.42 4.10
CA ALA A 97 3.04 -3.43 3.35
C ALA A 97 3.14 -4.28 2.07
N GLY A 98 4.19 -4.08 1.27
CA GLY A 98 4.43 -4.83 0.05
C GLY A 98 4.69 -6.33 0.31
N ALA A 99 5.48 -6.66 1.33
CA ALA A 99 5.76 -8.04 1.72
C ALA A 99 4.51 -8.75 2.25
N LEU A 100 3.72 -8.09 3.11
CA LEU A 100 2.46 -8.61 3.63
C LEU A 100 1.48 -8.91 2.49
N TYR A 101 1.34 -8.00 1.52
CA TYR A 101 0.48 -8.24 0.37
C TYR A 101 1.04 -9.38 -0.52
N GLY A 102 2.33 -9.33 -0.87
CA GLY A 102 2.96 -10.33 -1.74
C GLY A 102 2.88 -11.75 -1.16
N LEU A 103 3.24 -11.93 0.10
CA LEU A 103 3.24 -13.24 0.73
C LEU A 103 1.84 -13.63 1.24
N GLY A 104 1.19 -12.72 1.96
CA GLY A 104 -0.09 -12.97 2.63
C GLY A 104 -1.30 -13.01 1.70
N ILE A 105 -1.18 -12.50 0.46
CA ILE A 105 -2.28 -12.49 -0.51
C ILE A 105 -1.87 -13.18 -1.81
N VAL A 106 -0.80 -12.75 -2.48
CA VAL A 106 -0.46 -13.29 -3.82
C VAL A 106 -0.04 -14.75 -3.71
N VAL A 107 1.00 -15.03 -2.91
CA VAL A 107 1.45 -16.41 -2.69
C VAL A 107 0.36 -17.24 -2.02
N PHE A 108 -0.30 -16.70 -0.99
CA PHE A 108 -1.40 -17.38 -0.32
C PHE A 108 -2.55 -17.78 -1.28
N THR A 109 -2.95 -16.88 -2.18
CA THR A 109 -4.00 -17.16 -3.18
C THR A 109 -3.57 -18.31 -4.10
N ALA A 110 -2.32 -18.33 -4.54
CA ALA A 110 -1.80 -19.40 -5.38
C ALA A 110 -1.81 -20.77 -4.68
N GLN A 111 -1.48 -20.80 -3.38
CA GLN A 111 -1.36 -22.04 -2.61
C GLN A 111 -2.68 -22.55 -2.01
N VAL A 112 -3.64 -21.65 -1.76
CA VAL A 112 -4.88 -21.99 -1.04
C VAL A 112 -6.10 -21.80 -1.92
N ASN A 113 -6.33 -20.58 -2.42
CA ASN A 113 -7.55 -20.26 -3.15
C ASN A 113 -7.59 -20.87 -4.54
N LEU A 114 -6.48 -20.88 -5.30
CA LEU A 114 -6.48 -21.49 -6.64
C LEU A 114 -6.78 -23.00 -6.59
N PRO A 115 -6.20 -23.80 -5.67
CA PRO A 115 -6.60 -25.20 -5.48
C PRO A 115 -8.07 -25.37 -5.09
N LEU A 116 -8.58 -24.57 -4.14
CA LEU A 116 -10.00 -24.62 -3.75
C LEU A 116 -10.92 -24.25 -4.93
N ASN A 117 -10.50 -23.28 -5.76
CA ASN A 117 -11.24 -22.85 -6.94
C ASN A 117 -11.31 -23.97 -7.97
N ALA A 118 -10.17 -24.58 -8.30
CA ALA A 118 -10.11 -25.70 -9.23
C ALA A 118 -10.93 -26.89 -8.76
N TYR A 119 -10.90 -27.18 -7.44
CA TYR A 119 -11.71 -28.24 -6.85
C TYR A 119 -13.21 -27.93 -7.00
N THR A 120 -13.65 -26.73 -6.60
CA THR A 120 -15.06 -26.30 -6.73
C THR A 120 -15.54 -26.34 -8.18
N GLU A 121 -14.70 -25.91 -9.13
CA GLU A 121 -15.01 -25.90 -10.57
C GLU A 121 -15.12 -27.31 -11.17
N SER A 122 -14.56 -28.33 -10.53
CA SER A 122 -14.66 -29.73 -10.97
C SER A 122 -15.96 -30.41 -10.54
N TRP A 123 -16.73 -29.81 -9.63
CA TRP A 123 -17.94 -30.43 -9.08
C TRP A 123 -19.05 -30.56 -10.13
N ARG A 124 -19.81 -31.66 -10.04
CA ARG A 124 -21.08 -31.81 -10.75
C ARG A 124 -22.20 -31.28 -9.84
N PRO A 125 -22.96 -30.23 -10.23
CA PRO A 125 -23.95 -29.63 -9.33
C PRO A 125 -25.04 -30.60 -8.82
N LEU A 126 -25.36 -31.65 -9.56
CA LEU A 126 -26.33 -32.68 -9.18
C LEU A 126 -25.71 -33.87 -8.43
N ALA A 127 -24.39 -33.88 -8.24
CA ALA A 127 -23.63 -34.94 -7.59
C ALA A 127 -22.42 -34.33 -6.87
N LEU A 128 -22.69 -33.55 -5.83
CA LEU A 128 -21.68 -32.84 -5.05
C LEU A 128 -20.83 -33.80 -4.22
N PRO A 129 -19.55 -33.48 -3.97
CA PRO A 129 -18.75 -34.25 -3.04
C PRO A 129 -19.25 -34.05 -1.59
N PRO A 130 -19.05 -35.04 -0.69
CA PRO A 130 -19.54 -34.96 0.69
C PRO A 130 -19.01 -33.76 1.48
N ASP A 131 -17.85 -33.22 1.13
CA ASP A 131 -17.16 -32.12 1.81
C ASP A 131 -17.45 -30.74 1.20
N TRP A 132 -18.44 -30.61 0.31
CA TRP A 132 -18.73 -29.35 -0.40
C TRP A 132 -18.92 -28.17 0.56
N ALA A 133 -19.67 -28.38 1.66
CA ALA A 133 -19.96 -27.34 2.65
C ALA A 133 -18.70 -26.93 3.42
N GLN A 134 -17.82 -27.90 3.73
CA GLN A 134 -16.54 -27.63 4.38
C GLN A 134 -15.59 -26.87 3.44
N THR A 135 -15.57 -27.21 2.15
CA THR A 135 -14.78 -26.49 1.15
C THR A 135 -15.24 -25.04 1.03
N ARG A 136 -16.56 -24.77 1.03
CA ARG A 136 -17.12 -23.41 1.11
C ARG A 136 -16.61 -22.64 2.33
N LEU A 137 -16.67 -23.24 3.52
CA LEU A 137 -16.19 -22.59 4.74
C LEU A 137 -14.67 -22.32 4.69
N ARG A 138 -13.87 -23.24 4.15
CA ARG A 138 -12.43 -23.04 3.94
C ARG A 138 -12.15 -21.88 2.98
N TRP A 139 -12.93 -21.76 1.91
CA TRP A 139 -12.82 -20.64 0.98
C TRP A 139 -13.16 -19.31 1.65
N ASN A 140 -14.26 -19.27 2.44
CA ASN A 140 -14.66 -18.08 3.18
C ASN A 140 -13.59 -17.64 4.20
N ALA A 141 -13.02 -18.59 4.96
CA ALA A 141 -11.94 -18.32 5.90
C ALA A 141 -10.67 -17.82 5.20
N ALA A 142 -10.29 -18.45 4.07
CA ALA A 142 -9.18 -18.00 3.24
C ALA A 142 -9.41 -16.58 2.68
N ASN A 143 -10.64 -16.23 2.32
CA ASN A 143 -10.97 -14.87 1.90
C ASN A 143 -10.89 -13.87 3.05
N LEU A 144 -11.39 -14.22 4.24
CA LEU A 144 -11.31 -13.37 5.43
C LEU A 144 -9.85 -13.05 5.80
N TRP A 145 -8.96 -14.05 5.71
CA TRP A 145 -7.52 -13.82 5.86
C TRP A 145 -7.01 -12.76 4.87
N ARG A 146 -7.34 -12.89 3.58
CA ARG A 146 -6.94 -11.91 2.55
C ARG A 146 -7.57 -10.54 2.80
N THR A 147 -8.78 -10.46 3.34
CA THR A 147 -9.41 -9.19 3.76
C THR A 147 -8.59 -8.50 4.84
N VAL A 148 -8.21 -9.21 5.91
CA VAL A 148 -7.41 -8.64 7.00
C VAL A 148 -6.02 -8.26 6.51
N ALA A 149 -5.34 -9.16 5.78
CA ALA A 149 -4.01 -8.89 5.24
C ALA A 149 -3.98 -7.68 4.29
N SER A 150 -5.00 -7.54 3.43
CA SER A 150 -5.08 -6.40 2.48
C SER A 150 -5.41 -5.09 3.18
N ALA A 151 -6.32 -5.11 4.16
CA ALA A 151 -6.64 -3.93 4.97
C ALA A 151 -5.41 -3.44 5.76
N LEU A 152 -4.64 -4.36 6.36
CA LEU A 152 -3.39 -4.03 7.04
C LEU A 152 -2.33 -3.51 6.09
N ALA A 153 -2.14 -4.13 4.92
CA ALA A 153 -1.19 -3.65 3.92
C ALA A 153 -1.56 -2.23 3.43
N PHE A 154 -2.85 -1.97 3.17
CA PHE A 154 -3.35 -0.65 2.83
C PHE A 154 -3.10 0.37 3.95
N GLY A 155 -3.42 0.02 5.20
CA GLY A 155 -3.18 0.87 6.37
C GLY A 155 -1.70 1.20 6.57
N LEU A 156 -0.80 0.22 6.39
CA LEU A 156 0.65 0.42 6.45
C LEU A 156 1.16 1.36 5.36
N ALA A 157 0.69 1.20 4.12
CA ALA A 157 1.07 2.10 3.03
C ALA A 157 0.58 3.54 3.27
N LEU A 158 -0.65 3.70 3.77
CA LEU A 158 -1.18 5.01 4.15
C LEU A 158 -0.38 5.64 5.31
N ALA A 159 -0.07 4.86 6.36
CA ALA A 159 0.76 5.29 7.47
C ALA A 159 2.17 5.67 7.01
N ALA A 160 2.75 4.94 6.06
CA ALA A 160 4.03 5.28 5.46
C ALA A 160 3.95 6.63 4.73
N LEU A 161 2.87 6.93 4.01
CA LEU A 161 2.69 8.23 3.36
C LEU A 161 2.58 9.37 4.37
N CYS A 162 1.80 9.18 5.44
CA CYS A 162 1.68 10.16 6.53
C CYS A 162 3.05 10.41 7.21
N ALA A 163 3.81 9.35 7.47
CA ALA A 163 5.16 9.45 8.05
C ALA A 163 6.15 10.18 7.13
N ARG A 164 6.04 9.98 5.80
CA ARG A 164 6.81 10.76 4.81
C ARG A 164 6.47 12.24 4.87
N ALA A 165 5.18 12.57 4.92
CA ALA A 165 4.72 13.95 4.97
C ALA A 165 5.20 14.65 6.25
N ALA A 166 5.06 14.00 7.40
CA ALA A 166 5.53 14.53 8.68
C ALA A 166 7.04 14.81 8.67
N ALA A 167 7.85 13.86 8.19
CA ALA A 167 9.31 14.02 8.10
C ALA A 167 9.72 15.18 7.17
N ALA A 168 9.02 15.36 6.05
CA ALA A 168 9.26 16.47 5.13
C ALA A 168 8.96 17.84 5.78
N THR A 169 7.86 17.93 6.53
CA THR A 169 7.48 19.15 7.26
C THR A 169 8.53 19.51 8.32
N THR A 170 8.97 18.55 9.14
CA THR A 170 10.00 18.78 10.17
C THR A 170 11.32 19.25 9.56
N ALA A 171 11.74 18.67 8.44
CA ALA A 171 12.97 19.07 7.74
C ALA A 171 12.86 20.51 7.20
N GLN A 172 11.72 20.88 6.62
CA GLN A 172 11.49 22.23 6.10
C GLN A 172 11.49 23.28 7.22
N SER A 173 10.82 23.01 8.35
CA SER A 173 10.81 23.91 9.51
C SER A 173 12.22 24.14 10.05
N SER A 174 13.01 23.08 10.19
CA SER A 174 14.40 23.16 10.67
C SER A 174 15.29 24.00 9.73
N ALA A 175 15.14 23.82 8.41
CA ALA A 175 15.86 24.59 7.42
C ALA A 175 15.47 26.08 7.44
N ASN A 176 14.18 26.38 7.59
CA ASN A 176 13.69 27.75 7.70
C ASN A 176 14.22 28.46 8.95
N SER A 177 14.24 27.77 10.11
CA SER A 177 14.82 28.30 11.35
C SER A 177 16.32 28.57 11.22
N ALA A 178 17.07 27.67 10.57
CA ALA A 178 18.50 27.85 10.34
C ALA A 178 18.79 29.05 9.40
N ALA A 179 17.99 29.22 8.34
CA ALA A 179 18.10 30.37 7.45
C ALA A 179 17.77 31.69 8.16
N ALA A 180 16.72 31.72 8.99
CA ALA A 180 16.37 32.91 9.77
C ALA A 180 17.47 33.29 10.77
N ALA A 181 18.10 32.29 11.41
CA ALA A 181 19.22 32.50 12.31
C ALA A 181 20.46 33.06 11.60
N SER A 182 20.79 32.56 10.40
CA SER A 182 21.93 33.06 9.61
C SER A 182 21.70 34.49 9.12
N LEU A 183 20.50 34.80 8.62
CA LEU A 183 20.10 36.16 8.25
C LEU A 183 20.22 37.13 9.43
N SER A 184 19.72 36.75 10.60
CA SER A 184 19.81 37.56 11.82
C SER A 184 21.26 37.78 12.27
N ALA A 185 22.13 36.78 12.10
CA ALA A 185 23.55 36.89 12.41
C ALA A 185 24.30 37.83 11.43
N THR A 186 23.96 37.78 10.14
CA THR A 186 24.52 38.70 9.12
C THR A 186 24.12 40.14 9.39
N VAL A 187 22.82 40.41 9.64
CA VAL A 187 22.33 41.76 9.97
C VAL A 187 22.99 42.31 11.25
N ARG A 188 23.23 41.47 12.26
CA ARG A 188 23.93 41.87 13.50
C ARG A 188 25.40 42.22 13.25
N ARG A 189 26.09 41.51 12.33
CA ARG A 189 27.48 41.85 11.95
C ARG A 189 27.56 43.18 11.22
N GLU A 190 26.64 43.46 10.32
CA GLU A 190 26.62 44.72 9.55
C GLU A 190 26.28 45.93 10.44
N SER A 191 25.36 45.77 11.39
CA SER A 191 25.01 46.83 12.37
C SER A 191 26.05 47.05 13.46
N GLY A 192 26.92 46.07 13.75
CA GLY A 192 28.03 46.19 14.70
C GLY A 192 29.28 46.88 14.14
N CYS A 193 29.46 46.92 12.82
CA CYS A 193 30.45 47.77 12.15
C CYS A 193 29.88 49.19 11.99
N GLY A 194 29.80 49.95 13.08
CA GLY A 194 29.59 51.40 12.98
C GLY A 194 30.72 52.05 12.16
N PRO A 195 30.46 53.16 11.43
CA PRO A 195 31.47 53.82 10.61
C PRO A 195 32.71 54.09 11.47
N ALA A 196 33.87 53.58 11.04
CA ALA A 196 35.14 53.88 11.67
C ALA A 196 35.25 55.40 11.80
N ALA A 197 35.25 55.91 13.04
CA ALA A 197 35.35 57.33 13.31
C ALA A 197 36.66 57.83 12.69
N PHE A 198 36.56 58.51 11.55
CA PHE A 198 37.67 59.13 10.88
C PHE A 198 38.11 60.32 11.72
N SER A 199 39.03 60.09 12.67
CA SER A 199 39.61 61.16 13.47
C SER A 199 40.54 61.97 12.56
N ALA A 200 40.02 63.05 11.97
CA ALA A 200 40.84 64.06 11.33
C ALA A 200 41.71 64.74 12.40
N ARG A 201 43.03 64.50 12.34
CA ARG A 201 44.02 65.27 13.09
C ARG A 201 44.44 66.45 12.19
N TRP A 202 44.23 67.66 12.71
CA TRP A 202 44.86 68.89 12.22
C TRP A 202 46.25 69.02 12.83
#